data_AF-A0A929DQK0-F1
#
_entry.id   AF-A0A929DQK0-F1
#
_cell.length_a   1.000
_cell.length_b   1.000
_cell.length_c   1.000
_cell.angle_alpha   90.00
_cell.angle_beta   90.00
_cell.angle_gamma   90.00
#
_symmetry.space_group_name_H-M   'P 1'
#
loop_
_entity.id
_entity.type
_entity.pdbx_description
1 polymer ?
#
loop_
_entity_poly.entity_id
_entity_poly.type
_entity_poly.pdbx_seq_one_letter_code
_entity_poly.pdbx_strand_id
1 'polypeptide(L)'
;MMRKKISQKKKHQQKEALLKQYITVSNFPKAYRKLLCLRFPMDVAEIIELRDMLNQSLERSELLNVTPGFKNFTSTLTDAIELSGVDRQHHADKMVGILSLFRELHYKHNLMSRNREIQLRQLREQNRESNENSVRFGIAALLTAIMGFITFLAVPESGWLLKGITIVSAIATLDFFQSLRIFDGEYKILTDEFNTVLRERVDNMNWEKLTSNLAAILGYRKDQSAFLIHSTADGFNRTSGTESRYH
;
A
#
# COMPACT_ATOMS: atom_id res chain seq x y z
N MET A 1 -37.34 -3.21 7.30
CA MET A 1 -36.55 -2.45 8.29
C MET A 1 -35.19 -3.08 8.69
N MET A 2 -34.94 -4.39 8.52
CA MET A 2 -33.67 -5.03 8.94
C MET A 2 -32.42 -4.70 8.11
N ARG A 3 -32.53 -4.38 6.81
CA ARG A 3 -31.36 -4.09 5.94
C ARG A 3 -30.60 -2.80 6.30
N LYS A 4 -31.27 -1.78 6.84
CA LYS A 4 -30.63 -0.52 7.27
C LYS A 4 -29.74 -0.70 8.52
N LYS A 5 -30.14 -1.57 9.47
CA LYS A 5 -29.37 -1.83 10.70
C LYS A 5 -28.03 -2.55 10.42
N ILE A 6 -27.97 -3.42 9.42
CA ILE A 6 -26.74 -4.12 9.03
C ILE A 6 -25.74 -3.16 8.35
N SER A 7 -26.22 -2.20 7.57
CA SER A 7 -25.38 -1.17 6.92
C SER A 7 -24.77 -0.20 7.94
N GLN A 8 -25.53 0.23 8.95
CA GLN A 8 -25.01 1.11 10.01
C GLN A 8 -24.04 0.39 10.95
N LYS A 9 -24.27 -0.89 11.25
CA LYS A 9 -23.34 -1.69 12.08
C LYS A 9 -22.01 -1.93 11.38
N LYS A 10 -22.00 -2.18 10.06
CA LYS A 10 -20.76 -2.24 9.26
C LYS A 10 -20.02 -0.89 9.23
N LYS A 11 -20.75 0.23 9.09
CA LYS A 11 -20.14 1.57 9.14
C LYS A 11 -19.52 1.88 10.51
N HIS A 12 -20.17 1.51 11.62
CA HIS A 12 -19.61 1.67 12.95
C HIS A 12 -18.41 0.76 13.21
N GLN A 13 -18.45 -0.51 12.79
CA GLN A 13 -17.29 -1.41 12.91
C GLN A 13 -16.12 -0.98 12.03
N GLN A 14 -16.38 -0.40 10.85
CA GLN A 14 -15.36 0.17 10.00
C GLN A 14 -14.77 1.45 10.61
N LYS A 15 -15.59 2.26 11.31
CA LYS A 15 -15.13 3.42 12.10
C LYS A 15 -14.30 2.99 13.32
N GLU A 16 -14.70 1.94 14.03
CA GLU A 16 -13.95 1.40 15.17
C GLU A 16 -12.65 0.69 14.75
N ALA A 17 -12.61 0.08 13.58
CA ALA A 17 -11.38 -0.46 13.00
C ALA A 17 -10.40 0.66 12.55
N LEU A 18 -10.92 1.83 12.16
CA LEU A 18 -10.10 3.02 11.88
C LEU A 18 -9.53 3.62 13.18
N LEU A 19 -10.26 3.56 14.30
CA LEU A 19 -9.84 4.08 15.61
C LEU A 19 -8.64 3.35 16.26
N LYS A 20 -8.18 2.23 15.71
CA LYS A 20 -7.00 1.47 16.20
C LYS A 20 -5.87 1.34 15.18
N GLN A 21 -5.91 2.12 14.10
CA GLN A 21 -5.00 1.92 12.98
C GLN A 21 -3.72 2.73 13.16
N TYR A 22 -2.77 2.22 13.95
CA TYR A 22 -1.42 2.78 13.99
C TYR A 22 -0.70 2.58 12.63
N ILE A 23 0.28 3.43 12.35
CA ILE A 23 1.05 3.36 11.11
C ILE A 23 2.05 2.20 11.21
N THR A 24 1.98 1.30 10.25
CA THR A 24 2.81 0.11 10.07
C THR A 24 3.50 0.18 8.71
N VAL A 25 4.51 -0.66 8.50
CA VAL A 25 5.24 -0.72 7.22
C VAL A 25 4.29 -1.04 6.05
N SER A 26 3.26 -1.87 6.25
CA SER A 26 2.32 -2.27 5.20
C SER A 26 1.28 -1.20 4.86
N ASN A 27 0.86 -0.38 5.84
CA ASN A 27 -0.11 0.71 5.60
C ASN A 27 0.56 2.07 5.33
N PHE A 28 1.89 2.15 5.45
CA PHE A 28 2.68 3.36 5.28
C PHE A 28 2.38 4.11 3.96
N PRO A 29 2.34 3.48 2.77
CA PRO A 29 2.09 4.22 1.53
C PRO A 29 0.73 4.93 1.52
N LYS A 30 -0.29 4.30 2.10
CA LYS A 30 -1.64 4.86 2.21
C LYS A 30 -1.68 6.00 3.21
N ALA A 31 -1.07 5.83 4.38
CA ALA A 31 -0.97 6.86 5.41
C ALA A 31 -0.19 8.09 4.91
N TYR A 32 0.97 7.87 4.29
CA TYR A 32 1.82 8.92 3.72
C TYR A 32 1.10 9.71 2.62
N ARG A 33 0.44 9.03 1.66
CA ARG A 33 -0.34 9.71 0.62
C ARG A 33 -1.53 10.48 1.21
N LYS A 34 -2.21 9.92 2.22
CA LYS A 34 -3.28 10.63 2.93
C LYS A 34 -2.76 11.94 3.53
N LEU A 35 -1.63 11.91 4.21
CA LEU A 35 -1.01 13.09 4.82
C LEU A 35 -0.54 14.13 3.79
N LEU A 36 0.00 13.70 2.64
CA LEU A 36 0.42 14.64 1.59
C LEU A 36 -0.73 15.28 0.83
N CYS A 37 -1.86 14.60 0.71
CA CYS A 37 -3.03 15.06 -0.05
C CYS A 37 -4.05 15.83 0.81
N LEU A 38 -3.74 16.09 2.08
CA LEU A 38 -4.58 16.91 2.93
C LEU A 38 -4.76 18.30 2.32
N ARG A 39 -6.00 18.76 2.29
CA ARG A 39 -6.38 20.12 1.92
C ARG A 39 -6.96 20.78 3.16
N PHE A 40 -6.53 22.00 3.43
CA PHE A 40 -7.06 22.82 4.50
C PHE A 40 -8.04 23.84 3.91
N PRO A 41 -9.13 24.21 4.63
CA PRO A 41 -9.51 23.77 5.98
C PRO A 41 -10.09 22.33 6.01
N MET A 42 -9.99 21.66 7.16
CA MET A 42 -10.40 20.27 7.39
C MET A 42 -11.33 20.17 8.61
N ASP A 43 -12.19 19.15 8.67
CA ASP A 43 -13.01 18.87 9.84
C ASP A 43 -12.15 18.56 11.07
N VAL A 44 -12.51 19.15 12.21
CA VAL A 44 -11.83 18.96 13.51
C VAL A 44 -11.82 17.49 13.91
N ALA A 45 -12.88 16.75 13.62
CA ALA A 45 -12.94 15.32 13.91
C ALA A 45 -11.83 14.54 13.18
N GLU A 46 -11.60 14.84 11.89
CA GLU A 46 -10.53 14.20 11.10
C GLU A 46 -9.14 14.56 11.63
N ILE A 47 -8.95 15.81 12.09
CA ILE A 47 -7.69 16.27 12.68
C ILE A 47 -7.40 15.52 13.98
N ILE A 48 -8.40 15.36 14.86
CA ILE A 48 -8.26 14.61 16.11
C ILE A 48 -7.91 13.15 15.82
N GLU A 49 -8.63 12.51 14.89
CA GLU A 49 -8.34 11.13 14.48
C GLU A 49 -6.90 10.98 13.95
N LEU A 50 -6.43 11.91 13.12
CA LEU A 50 -5.06 11.90 12.60
C LEU A 50 -4.03 12.11 13.71
N ARG A 51 -4.30 13.02 14.66
CA ARG A 51 -3.41 13.27 15.80
C ARG A 51 -3.31 12.05 16.72
N ASP A 52 -4.43 11.42 17.02
CA ASP A 52 -4.48 10.20 17.84
C ASP A 52 -3.73 9.06 17.16
N MET A 53 -3.95 8.87 15.85
CA MET A 53 -3.21 7.90 15.05
C MET A 53 -1.69 8.13 15.14
N LEU A 54 -1.23 9.38 14.97
CA LEU A 54 0.19 9.73 15.03
C LEU A 54 0.78 9.49 16.41
N ASN A 55 0.08 9.90 17.47
CA ASN A 55 0.52 9.70 18.86
C ASN A 55 0.65 8.21 19.18
N GLN A 56 -0.38 7.41 18.89
CA GLN A 56 -0.35 5.96 19.12
C GLN A 56 0.76 5.26 18.32
N SER A 57 1.04 5.74 17.11
CA SER A 57 2.11 5.19 16.27
C SER A 57 3.48 5.52 16.85
N LEU A 58 3.66 6.73 17.39
CA LEU A 58 4.90 7.16 18.04
C LEU A 58 5.14 6.36 19.33
N GLU A 59 4.13 6.21 20.18
CA GLU A 59 4.21 5.46 21.44
C GLU A 59 4.59 3.98 21.24
N ARG A 60 4.07 3.36 20.18
CA ARG A 60 4.36 1.95 19.85
C ARG A 60 5.68 1.77 19.09
N SER A 61 6.30 2.86 18.65
CA SER A 61 7.52 2.77 17.89
C SER A 61 8.73 2.60 18.83
N GLU A 62 9.20 1.36 18.98
CA GLU A 62 10.52 1.06 19.55
C GLU A 62 11.68 1.57 18.66
N LEU A 63 11.33 2.23 17.56
CA LEU A 63 12.08 2.43 16.32
C LEU A 63 13.10 3.58 16.42
N LEU A 64 12.91 4.52 17.35
CA LEU A 64 13.63 5.80 17.36
C LEU A 64 15.16 5.73 17.58
N ASN A 65 15.74 4.59 17.97
CA ASN A 65 17.13 4.53 18.41
C ASN A 65 18.11 3.75 17.51
N VAL A 66 17.67 3.10 16.42
CA VAL A 66 18.51 2.07 15.74
C VAL A 66 18.99 2.46 14.35
N THR A 67 18.47 3.53 13.74
CA THR A 67 18.81 3.85 12.34
C THR A 67 20.11 4.67 12.21
N PRO A 68 21.14 4.20 11.46
CA PRO A 68 22.38 4.95 11.25
C PRO A 68 22.13 6.31 10.55
N GLY A 69 22.88 7.35 10.92
CA GLY A 69 22.67 8.71 10.41
C GLY A 69 21.51 9.48 11.05
N PHE A 70 20.97 9.00 12.18
CA PHE A 70 19.93 9.70 12.95
C PHE A 70 20.30 11.14 13.31
N LYS A 71 21.50 11.37 13.86
CA LYS A 71 21.93 12.70 14.32
C LYS A 71 21.95 13.78 13.22
N ASN A 72 22.49 13.46 12.05
CA ASN A 72 22.57 14.41 10.94
C ASN A 72 21.18 14.69 10.34
N PHE A 73 20.30 13.69 10.34
CA PHE A 73 18.92 13.88 9.89
C PHE A 73 18.11 14.72 10.87
N THR A 74 18.29 14.50 12.17
CA THR A 74 17.61 15.31 13.18
C THR A 74 18.01 16.77 13.10
N SER A 75 19.29 17.10 12.89
CA SER A 75 19.71 18.50 12.74
C SER A 75 19.07 19.17 11.52
N THR A 76 19.07 18.51 10.35
CA THR A 76 18.44 19.06 9.14
C THR A 76 16.92 19.18 9.27
N LEU A 77 16.28 18.26 10.02
CA LEU A 77 14.86 18.37 10.31
C LEU A 77 14.53 19.49 11.29
N THR A 78 15.37 19.71 12.30
CA THR A 78 15.18 20.81 13.26
C THR A 78 15.15 22.14 12.54
N ASP A 79 16.09 22.39 11.61
CA ASP A 79 16.11 23.60 10.79
C ASP A 79 14.79 23.76 9.98
N ALA A 80 14.29 22.67 9.39
CA ALA A 80 13.02 22.68 8.64
C ALA A 80 11.77 22.87 9.52
N ILE A 81 11.80 22.38 10.77
CA ILE A 81 10.72 22.54 11.75
C ILE A 81 10.70 23.99 12.26
N GLU A 82 11.86 24.58 12.52
CA GLU A 82 11.99 25.99 12.89
C GLU A 82 11.46 26.90 11.78
N LEU A 83 11.80 26.61 10.52
CA LEU A 83 11.26 27.31 9.35
C LEU A 83 9.73 27.15 9.21
N SER A 84 9.15 26.08 9.76
CA SER A 84 7.69 25.85 9.76
C SER A 84 6.95 26.66 10.83
N GLY A 85 7.64 27.45 11.63
CA GLY A 85 7.06 28.37 12.61
C GLY A 85 6.68 27.72 13.96
N VAL A 86 7.34 26.62 14.33
CA VAL A 86 7.12 25.92 15.61
C VAL A 86 7.93 26.59 16.72
N ASP A 87 7.25 27.34 17.59
CA ASP A 87 7.90 28.21 18.61
C ASP A 87 8.34 27.44 19.87
N ARG A 88 7.71 26.30 20.20
CA ARG A 88 7.95 25.57 21.45
C ARG A 88 8.85 24.36 21.23
N GLN A 89 9.93 24.26 22.01
CA GLN A 89 10.90 23.17 21.91
C GLN A 89 10.25 21.78 22.09
N HIS A 90 9.32 21.63 23.04
CA HIS A 90 8.58 20.38 23.21
C HIS A 90 7.77 19.96 21.95
N HIS A 91 7.26 20.93 21.19
CA HIS A 91 6.51 20.66 19.96
C HIS A 91 7.45 20.25 18.83
N ALA A 92 8.63 20.88 18.76
CA ALA A 92 9.69 20.49 17.85
C ALA A 92 10.18 19.06 18.13
N ASP A 93 10.46 18.71 19.39
CA ASP A 93 10.88 17.34 19.78
C ASP A 93 9.85 16.29 19.35
N LYS A 94 8.55 16.58 19.55
CA LYS A 94 7.48 15.67 19.15
C LYS A 94 7.38 15.54 17.62
N MET A 95 7.55 16.63 16.88
CA MET A 95 7.62 16.59 15.41
C MET A 95 8.81 15.78 14.92
N VAL A 96 10.00 15.96 15.52
CA VAL A 96 11.19 15.17 15.21
C VAL A 96 10.92 13.68 15.45
N GLY A 97 10.26 13.32 16.55
CA GLY A 97 9.85 11.94 16.82
C GLY A 97 8.95 11.36 15.71
N ILE A 98 7.90 12.09 15.31
CA ILE A 98 6.99 11.64 14.25
C ILE A 98 7.71 11.54 12.90
N LEU A 99 8.50 12.54 12.51
CA LEU A 99 9.23 12.53 11.25
C LEU A 99 10.28 11.41 11.20
N SER A 100 10.92 11.11 12.34
CA SER A 100 11.84 9.98 12.47
C SER A 100 11.13 8.64 12.29
N LEU A 101 9.93 8.48 12.86
CA LEU A 101 9.07 7.32 12.62
C LEU A 101 8.77 7.16 11.12
N PHE A 102 8.38 8.24 10.44
CA PHE A 102 8.10 8.20 9.00
C PHE A 102 9.33 7.80 8.18
N ARG A 103 10.52 8.29 8.55
CA ARG A 103 11.78 7.90 7.91
C ARG A 103 12.05 6.41 8.04
N GLU A 104 11.88 5.86 9.24
CA GLU A 104 12.13 4.43 9.44
C GLU A 104 11.10 3.56 8.71
N LEU A 105 9.83 3.95 8.74
CA LEU A 105 8.79 3.26 7.99
C LEU A 105 9.08 3.29 6.49
N HIS A 106 9.52 4.42 5.96
CA HIS A 106 9.95 4.55 4.57
C HIS A 106 11.14 3.66 4.24
N TYR A 107 12.16 3.65 5.08
CA TYR A 107 13.32 2.78 4.90
C TYR A 107 12.94 1.29 4.88
N LYS A 108 12.16 0.84 5.88
CA LYS A 108 11.67 -0.55 5.96
C LYS A 108 10.77 -0.90 4.79
N HIS A 109 9.90 0.01 4.39
CA HIS A 109 9.03 -0.17 3.23
C HIS A 109 9.84 -0.31 1.94
N ASN A 110 10.87 0.52 1.73
CA ASN A 110 11.73 0.43 0.56
C ASN A 110 12.52 -0.88 0.52
N LEU A 111 13.07 -1.30 1.65
CA LEU A 111 13.75 -2.59 1.75
C LEU A 111 12.80 -3.76 1.45
N MET A 112 11.60 -3.76 2.07
CA MET A 112 10.58 -4.79 1.84
C MET A 112 10.08 -4.81 0.39
N SER A 113 9.82 -3.64 -0.20
CA SER A 113 9.41 -3.50 -1.60
C SER A 113 10.49 -4.01 -2.55
N ARG A 114 11.77 -3.72 -2.28
CA ARG A 114 12.89 -4.21 -3.08
C ARG A 114 13.06 -5.72 -2.97
N ASN A 115 13.00 -6.29 -1.76
CA ASN A 115 13.09 -7.73 -1.56
C ASN A 115 11.94 -8.46 -2.26
N ARG A 116 10.71 -7.93 -2.14
CA ARG A 116 9.54 -8.49 -2.82
C ARG A 116 9.64 -8.37 -4.34
N GLU A 117 10.19 -7.27 -4.85
CA GLU A 117 10.47 -7.12 -6.28
C GLU A 117 11.44 -8.20 -6.79
N ILE A 118 12.55 -8.42 -6.08
CA ILE A 118 13.54 -9.43 -6.42
C ILE A 118 12.90 -10.83 -6.41
N GLN A 119 12.14 -11.15 -5.37
CA GLN A 119 11.43 -12.42 -5.25
C GLN A 119 10.44 -12.63 -6.42
N LEU A 120 9.64 -11.62 -6.76
CA LEU A 120 8.69 -11.71 -7.88
C LEU A 120 9.39 -11.85 -9.23
N ARG A 121 10.54 -11.19 -9.43
CA ARG A 121 11.36 -11.38 -10.63
C ARG A 121 11.88 -12.83 -10.73
N GLN A 122 12.36 -13.39 -9.62
CA GLN A 122 12.81 -14.79 -9.56
C GLN A 122 11.66 -15.77 -9.86
N LEU A 123 10.48 -15.57 -9.27
CA LEU A 123 9.31 -16.41 -9.52
C LEU A 123 8.83 -16.32 -10.97
N ARG A 124 8.85 -15.14 -11.59
CA ARG A 124 8.52 -14.97 -13.01
C ARG A 124 9.52 -15.69 -13.92
N GLU A 125 10.80 -15.66 -13.58
CA GLU A 125 11.83 -16.36 -14.33
C GLU A 125 11.69 -17.88 -14.19
N GLN A 126 11.47 -18.39 -12.98
CA GLN A 126 11.19 -19.81 -12.75
C GLN A 126 9.93 -20.28 -13.48
N ASN A 127 8.87 -19.46 -13.50
CA ASN A 127 7.66 -19.77 -14.26
C ASN A 127 7.93 -19.77 -15.77
N ARG A 128 8.75 -18.83 -16.27
CA ARG A 128 9.17 -18.80 -17.67
C ARG A 128 9.96 -20.04 -18.07
N GLU A 129 10.95 -20.43 -17.27
CA GLU A 129 11.73 -21.66 -17.49
C GLU A 129 10.86 -22.91 -17.44
N SER A 130 9.93 -22.99 -16.48
CA SER A 130 8.99 -24.11 -16.36
C SER A 130 8.04 -24.20 -17.55
N ASN A 131 7.56 -23.05 -18.03
CA ASN A 131 6.74 -22.95 -19.24
C ASN A 131 7.54 -23.39 -20.48
N GLU A 132 8.74 -22.86 -20.69
CA GLU A 132 9.61 -23.22 -21.82
C GLU A 132 9.90 -24.73 -21.85
N ASN A 133 10.20 -25.33 -20.69
CA ASN A 133 10.43 -26.78 -20.58
C ASN A 133 9.15 -27.58 -20.88
N SER A 134 8.00 -27.14 -20.33
CA SER A 134 6.72 -27.80 -20.57
C SER A 134 6.30 -27.74 -22.04
N VAL A 135 6.55 -26.63 -22.73
CA VAL A 135 6.34 -26.51 -24.19
C VAL A 135 7.24 -27.49 -24.95
N ARG A 136 8.53 -27.55 -24.63
CA ARG A 136 9.48 -28.45 -25.31
C ARG A 136 9.08 -29.92 -25.18
N PHE A 137 8.75 -30.36 -23.96
CA PHE A 137 8.31 -31.74 -23.72
C PHE A 137 6.91 -32.01 -24.30
N GLY A 138 6.00 -31.04 -24.23
CA GLY A 138 4.67 -31.13 -24.83
C GLY A 138 4.70 -31.30 -26.35
N ILE A 139 5.56 -30.54 -27.05
CA ILE A 139 5.75 -30.68 -28.50
C ILE A 139 6.33 -32.07 -28.83
N ALA A 140 7.34 -32.53 -28.07
CA ALA A 140 7.93 -33.84 -28.28
C ALA A 140 6.87 -34.96 -28.09
N ALA A 141 6.10 -34.90 -27.00
CA ALA A 141 5.02 -35.86 -26.72
C ALA A 141 3.93 -35.85 -27.80
N LEU A 142 3.54 -34.66 -28.29
CA LEU A 142 2.57 -34.51 -29.37
C LEU A 142 3.08 -35.14 -30.67
N LEU A 143 4.33 -34.89 -31.06
CA LEU A 143 4.94 -35.49 -32.25
C LEU A 143 5.00 -37.02 -32.13
N THR A 144 5.39 -37.54 -30.96
CA THR A 144 5.38 -38.99 -30.69
C THR A 144 3.96 -39.57 -30.80
N ALA A 145 2.95 -38.87 -30.27
CA ALA A 145 1.56 -39.31 -30.36
C ALA A 145 1.07 -39.34 -31.82
N ILE A 146 1.38 -38.31 -32.63
CA ILE A 146 1.03 -38.25 -34.05
C ILE A 146 1.70 -39.39 -34.84
N MET A 147 3.01 -39.59 -34.64
CA MET A 147 3.74 -40.68 -35.31
C MET A 147 3.23 -42.06 -34.89
N GLY A 148 2.92 -42.25 -33.61
CA GLY A 148 2.29 -43.46 -33.09
C GLY A 148 0.92 -43.72 -33.71
N PHE A 149 0.12 -42.66 -33.89
CA PHE A 149 -1.19 -42.76 -34.53
C PHE A 149 -1.10 -43.10 -36.03
N ILE A 150 -0.17 -42.49 -36.77
CA ILE A 150 0.06 -42.80 -38.19
C ILE A 150 0.51 -44.25 -38.36
N THR A 151 1.46 -44.70 -37.54
CA THR A 151 1.96 -46.08 -37.58
C THR A 151 0.89 -47.11 -37.20
N PHE A 152 0.02 -46.77 -36.25
CA PHE A 152 -1.16 -47.58 -35.92
C PHE A 152 -2.12 -47.76 -37.11
N LEU A 153 -2.33 -46.73 -37.93
CA LEU A 153 -3.16 -46.83 -39.14
C LEU A 153 -2.49 -47.58 -40.28
N ALA A 154 -1.17 -47.45 -40.42
CA ALA A 154 -0.42 -48.03 -41.53
C ALA A 154 -0.16 -49.54 -41.38
N VAL A 155 -0.07 -50.06 -40.14
CA VAL A 155 0.28 -51.47 -39.86
C VAL A 155 -0.84 -52.15 -39.06
N PRO A 156 -1.70 -52.96 -39.71
CA PRO A 156 -2.84 -53.62 -39.06
C PRO A 156 -2.47 -54.55 -37.91
N GLU A 157 -1.28 -55.16 -37.97
CA GLU A 157 -0.73 -56.05 -36.92
C GLU A 157 0.19 -55.31 -35.94
N SER A 158 -0.03 -54.01 -35.69
CA SER A 158 0.77 -53.31 -34.68
C SER A 158 0.58 -53.99 -33.31
N GLY A 159 1.69 -54.44 -32.69
CA GLY A 159 1.68 -55.02 -31.36
C GLY A 159 1.06 -54.08 -30.32
N TRP A 160 0.46 -54.65 -29.27
CA TRP A 160 -0.21 -53.91 -28.19
C TRP A 160 0.66 -52.81 -27.54
N LEU A 161 1.99 -52.99 -27.57
CA LEU A 161 2.97 -52.05 -27.03
C LEU A 161 2.92 -50.69 -27.75
N LEU A 162 2.79 -50.67 -29.07
CA LEU A 162 2.73 -49.43 -29.86
C LEU A 162 1.43 -48.64 -29.57
N LYS A 163 0.33 -49.38 -29.36
CA LYS A 163 -0.96 -48.80 -28.93
C LYS A 163 -0.84 -48.18 -27.53
N GLY A 164 -0.17 -48.87 -26.61
CA GLY A 164 0.12 -48.37 -25.27
C GLY A 164 0.92 -47.07 -25.28
N ILE A 165 2.01 -47.02 -26.04
CA ILE A 165 2.84 -45.80 -26.17
C ILE A 165 2.00 -44.64 -26.71
N THR A 166 1.20 -44.87 -27.75
CA THR A 166 0.37 -43.83 -28.36
C THR A 166 -0.64 -43.24 -27.37
N ILE A 167 -1.28 -44.09 -26.56
CA ILE A 167 -2.23 -43.65 -25.52
C ILE A 167 -1.51 -42.87 -24.42
N VAL A 168 -0.37 -43.36 -23.93
CA VAL A 168 0.43 -42.65 -22.91
C VAL A 168 0.90 -41.29 -23.42
N SER A 169 1.38 -41.21 -24.65
CA SER A 169 1.78 -39.94 -25.27
C SER A 169 0.60 -38.98 -25.44
N ALA A 170 -0.59 -39.48 -25.78
CA ALA A 170 -1.80 -38.66 -25.88
C ALA A 170 -2.23 -38.10 -24.51
N ILE A 171 -2.20 -38.92 -23.46
CA ILE A 171 -2.49 -38.49 -22.08
C ILE A 171 -1.47 -37.46 -21.63
N ALA A 172 -0.17 -37.72 -21.83
CA ALA A 172 0.89 -36.79 -21.49
C ALA A 172 0.70 -35.44 -22.21
N THR A 173 0.37 -35.48 -23.51
CA THR A 173 0.10 -34.26 -24.29
C THR A 173 -1.05 -33.45 -23.70
N LEU A 174 -2.15 -34.09 -23.31
CA LEU A 174 -3.28 -33.41 -22.66
C LEU A 174 -2.88 -32.78 -21.32
N ASP A 175 -2.13 -33.50 -20.49
CA ASP A 175 -1.61 -32.99 -19.22
C ASP A 175 -0.71 -31.76 -19.44
N PHE A 176 0.16 -31.80 -20.45
CA PHE A 176 0.99 -30.65 -20.85
C PHE A 176 0.15 -29.44 -21.30
N PHE A 177 -0.90 -29.62 -22.09
CA PHE A 177 -1.77 -28.50 -22.46
C PHE A 177 -2.51 -27.90 -21.26
N GLN A 178 -2.84 -28.72 -20.26
CA GLN A 178 -3.43 -28.21 -19.02
C GLN A 178 -2.41 -27.44 -18.19
N SER A 179 -1.17 -27.92 -18.07
CA SER A 179 -0.12 -27.22 -17.32
C SER A 179 0.25 -25.87 -17.92
N LEU A 180 0.28 -25.74 -19.26
CA LEU A 180 0.47 -24.46 -19.95
C LEU A 180 -0.55 -23.39 -19.51
N ARG A 181 -1.82 -23.78 -19.37
CA ARG A 181 -2.88 -22.86 -18.89
C ARG A 181 -2.65 -22.40 -17.45
N ILE A 182 -2.09 -23.26 -16.61
CA ILE A 182 -1.75 -22.94 -15.22
C ILE A 182 -0.61 -21.93 -15.20
N PHE A 183 0.47 -22.17 -15.95
CA PHE A 183 1.63 -21.25 -16.02
C PHE A 183 1.26 -19.86 -16.54
N ASP A 184 0.38 -19.78 -17.54
CA ASP A 184 -0.15 -18.49 -18.03
C ASP A 184 -0.96 -17.75 -16.96
N GLY A 185 -1.75 -18.47 -16.17
CA GLY A 185 -2.50 -17.92 -15.05
C GLY A 185 -1.57 -17.38 -13.95
N GLU A 186 -0.58 -18.18 -13.55
CA GLU A 186 0.42 -17.80 -12.55
C GLU A 186 1.25 -16.61 -13.01
N TYR A 187 1.63 -16.55 -14.29
CA TYR A 187 2.38 -15.43 -14.85
C TYR A 187 1.60 -14.11 -14.73
N LYS A 188 0.29 -14.13 -15.00
CA LYS A 188 -0.58 -12.96 -14.84
C LYS A 188 -0.67 -12.52 -13.39
N ILE A 189 -0.89 -13.46 -12.46
CA ILE A 189 -0.95 -13.16 -11.02
C ILE A 189 0.37 -12.53 -10.55
N LEU A 190 1.52 -13.13 -10.90
CA LEU A 190 2.84 -12.60 -10.56
C LEU A 190 3.08 -11.21 -11.15
N THR A 191 2.58 -10.95 -12.37
CA THR A 191 2.68 -9.64 -13.03
C THR A 191 1.82 -8.60 -12.34
N ASP A 192 0.59 -8.94 -11.94
CA ASP A 192 -0.31 -8.04 -11.20
C ASP A 192 0.23 -7.71 -9.81
N GLU A 193 0.79 -8.70 -9.11
CA GLU A 193 1.47 -8.48 -7.83
C GLU A 193 2.70 -7.57 -7.99
N PHE A 194 3.50 -7.79 -9.03
CA PHE A 194 4.65 -6.97 -9.34
C PHE A 194 4.25 -5.51 -9.61
N ASN A 195 3.21 -5.31 -10.43
CA ASN A 195 2.66 -3.98 -10.70
C ASN A 195 2.11 -3.32 -9.44
N THR A 196 1.51 -4.09 -8.53
CA THR A 196 1.03 -3.59 -7.23
C THR A 196 2.20 -3.09 -6.39
N VAL A 197 3.28 -3.87 -6.28
CA VAL A 197 4.50 -3.46 -5.54
C VAL A 197 5.10 -2.18 -6.11
N LEU A 198 5.18 -2.05 -7.44
CA LEU A 198 5.65 -0.83 -8.09
C LEU A 198 4.72 0.36 -7.84
N ARG A 199 3.41 0.16 -7.88
CA ARG A 199 2.42 1.23 -7.66
C ARG A 199 2.38 1.70 -6.21
N GLU A 200 2.64 0.83 -5.24
CA GLU A 200 2.68 1.16 -3.82
C GLU A 200 4.04 1.69 -3.36
N ARG A 201 5.09 1.54 -4.19
CA ARG A 201 6.41 2.10 -3.90
C ARG A 201 6.35 3.60 -3.67
N VAL A 202 7.08 4.06 -2.67
CA VAL A 202 7.31 5.47 -2.36
C VAL A 202 8.80 5.70 -2.51
N ASP A 203 9.25 6.05 -3.72
CA ASP A 203 10.69 6.17 -3.99
C ASP A 203 11.33 7.28 -3.16
N ASN A 204 10.74 8.48 -3.21
CA ASN A 204 11.23 9.66 -2.51
C ASN A 204 10.16 10.24 -1.60
N MET A 205 10.59 10.66 -0.40
CA MET A 205 9.75 11.38 0.54
C MET A 205 9.85 12.90 0.33
N ASN A 206 8.70 13.57 0.22
CA ASN A 206 8.62 15.02 0.23
C ASN A 206 8.55 15.50 1.69
N TRP A 207 9.72 15.65 2.29
CA TRP A 207 9.88 16.04 3.70
C TRP A 207 9.28 17.41 3.99
N GLU A 208 9.47 18.39 3.11
CA GLU A 208 8.95 19.75 3.28
C GLU A 208 7.42 19.76 3.41
N LYS A 209 6.72 19.13 2.47
CA LYS A 209 5.26 19.06 2.49
C LYS A 209 4.73 18.22 3.66
N LEU A 210 5.43 17.14 3.99
CA LEU A 210 5.08 16.30 5.15
C LEU A 210 5.21 17.09 6.46
N THR A 211 6.33 17.79 6.66
CA THR A 211 6.58 18.63 7.84
C THR A 211 5.53 19.73 7.96
N SER A 212 5.24 20.44 6.87
CA SER A 212 4.22 21.50 6.85
C SER A 212 2.81 20.97 7.18
N ASN A 213 2.41 19.86 6.57
CA ASN A 213 1.09 19.26 6.83
C ASN A 213 1.01 18.70 8.26
N LEU A 214 2.07 18.08 8.78
CA LEU A 214 2.10 17.62 10.17
C LEU A 214 2.04 18.78 11.15
N ALA A 215 2.78 19.87 10.92
CA ALA A 215 2.71 21.07 11.73
C ALA A 215 1.30 21.66 11.76
N ALA A 216 0.59 21.64 10.63
CA ALA A 216 -0.81 22.07 10.55
C ALA A 216 -1.77 21.14 11.30
N ILE A 217 -1.68 19.82 11.13
CA ILE A 217 -2.52 18.82 11.84
C ILE A 217 -2.32 18.91 13.35
N LEU A 218 -1.07 19.05 13.80
CA LEU A 218 -0.75 19.13 15.22
C LEU A 218 -1.10 20.51 15.82
N GLY A 219 -1.46 21.49 14.99
CA GLY A 219 -1.76 22.85 15.42
C GLY A 219 -0.52 23.63 15.89
N TYR A 220 0.66 23.28 15.37
CA TYR A 220 1.94 23.90 15.73
C TYR A 220 2.30 25.09 14.85
N ARG A 221 1.63 25.24 13.70
CA ARG A 221 1.84 26.37 12.79
C ARG A 221 1.26 27.65 13.37
N LYS A 222 2.06 28.72 13.37
CA LYS A 222 1.71 30.05 13.92
C LYS A 222 0.56 30.73 13.15
N ASP A 223 0.40 30.38 11.87
CA ASP A 223 -0.60 30.96 10.97
C ASP A 223 -1.96 30.24 11.15
N GLN A 224 -2.74 30.71 12.12
CA GLN A 224 -4.03 30.15 12.55
C GLN A 224 -5.19 30.28 11.54
N SER A 225 -4.94 30.46 10.24
CA SER A 225 -5.99 30.57 9.22
C SER A 225 -6.63 29.22 8.83
N ALA A 226 -6.18 28.09 9.39
CA ALA A 226 -6.67 26.76 9.05
C ALA A 226 -7.85 26.25 9.91
N PHE A 227 -8.18 26.93 11.02
CA PHE A 227 -9.28 26.53 11.91
C PHE A 227 -10.45 27.51 11.78
N LEU A 228 -11.14 27.48 10.64
CA LEU A 228 -12.50 28.02 10.58
C LEU A 228 -13.40 27.04 11.32
N ILE A 229 -13.56 27.27 12.63
CA ILE A 229 -14.61 26.67 13.43
C ILE A 229 -15.91 27.08 12.75
N HIS A 230 -16.55 26.17 12.01
CA HIS A 230 -17.98 26.28 11.72
C HIS A 230 -18.71 26.05 13.05
N SER A 231 -18.68 27.04 13.93
CA SER A 231 -19.75 27.19 14.90
C SER A 231 -20.96 27.51 14.05
N THR A 232 -21.88 26.57 13.97
CA THR A 232 -23.27 26.83 13.63
C THR A 232 -23.79 27.82 14.68
N ALA A 233 -23.51 29.10 14.47
CA ALA A 233 -24.18 30.22 15.11
C ALA A 233 -25.55 30.41 14.44
N ASP A 234 -26.38 29.36 14.49
CA ASP A 234 -27.83 29.54 14.38
C ASP A 234 -28.31 30.05 15.73
N GLY A 235 -28.33 31.37 15.87
CA GLY A 235 -28.84 32.01 17.09
C GLY A 235 -28.36 33.43 17.35
N PHE A 236 -28.10 34.25 16.34
CA PHE A 236 -27.98 35.71 16.55
C PHE A 236 -29.08 36.43 15.77
N ASN A 237 -30.28 36.42 16.34
CA ASN A 237 -31.31 37.37 15.98
C ASN A 237 -30.86 38.75 16.45
N ARG A 238 -30.40 39.55 15.48
CA ARG A 238 -30.28 41.00 15.58
C ARG A 238 -31.69 41.61 15.69
N THR A 239 -31.92 42.38 16.74
CA THR A 239 -32.70 43.62 16.67
C THR A 239 -31.84 44.69 17.36
N SER A 240 -31.00 45.42 16.62
CA SER A 240 -31.30 46.77 16.10
C SER A 240 -31.93 47.68 17.15
N GLY A 241 -31.10 48.55 17.75
CA GLY A 241 -31.53 49.62 18.65
C GLY A 241 -30.42 50.67 18.74
N THR A 242 -30.42 51.55 17.74
CA THR A 242 -29.64 52.79 17.64
C THR A 242 -29.99 53.79 18.74
N GLU A 243 -28.99 54.38 19.40
CA GLU A 243 -28.95 55.77 19.88
C GLU A 243 -27.52 56.01 20.44
N SER A 244 -26.64 56.84 19.86
CA SER A 244 -26.68 58.28 19.58
C SER A 244 -26.12 59.14 20.73
N ARG A 245 -24.93 59.71 20.44
CA ARG A 245 -24.40 61.04 20.81
C ARG A 245 -23.79 61.28 22.20
N TYR A 246 -22.52 61.69 22.11
CA TYR A 246 -21.84 62.81 22.78
C TYR A 246 -22.32 63.22 24.18
N HIS A 247 -21.44 63.03 25.17
CA HIS A 247 -20.65 64.13 25.73
C HIS A 247 -19.40 63.58 26.42
#